data_AF-A0A2V9GZE1-F1
#
_entry.id   AF-A0A2V9GZE1-F1
#
_cell.length_a   1.000
_cell.length_b   1.000
_cell.length_c   1.000
_cell.angle_alpha   90.00
_cell.angle_beta   90.00
_cell.angle_gamma   90.00
#
_symmetry.space_group_name_H-M   'P 1'
#
loop_
_entity.id
_entity.type
_entity.pdbx_description
1 polymer ?
#
loop_
_entity_poly.entity_id
_entity_poly.type
_entity_poly.pdbx_seq_one_letter_code
_entity_poly.pdbx_strand_id
1 'polypeptide(L)' 'MLKVGSQAPGFRLQSDEGKEIALQDFVGQRVLLFFFPKANTSG' A
#
# COMPACT_ATOMS: atom_id res chain seq x y z
N MET A 1 -4.57 -5.23 -14.94
CA MET A 1 -3.43 -4.30 -15.05
C MET A 1 -3.93 -2.90 -14.69
N LEU A 2 -3.26 -2.20 -13.78
CA LEU A 2 -3.63 -0.81 -13.43
C LEU A 2 -3.22 0.12 -14.57
N LYS A 3 -4.07 1.11 -14.88
CA LYS A 3 -3.79 2.09 -15.94
C LYS A 3 -3.39 3.42 -15.31
N VAL A 4 -2.44 4.11 -15.91
CA VAL A 4 -2.07 5.46 -15.45
C VAL A 4 -3.32 6.36 -15.48
N GLY A 5 -3.53 7.11 -14.41
CA GLY A 5 -4.70 7.98 -14.23
C GLY A 5 -5.97 7.29 -13.73
N SER A 6 -6.02 5.96 -13.64
CA SER A 6 -7.15 5.29 -12.98
C SER A 6 -7.11 5.54 -11.47
N GLN A 7 -8.28 5.68 -10.84
CA GLN A 7 -8.37 5.70 -9.39
C GLN A 7 -7.71 4.44 -8.80
N ALA A 8 -6.86 4.63 -7.79
CA ALA A 8 -6.22 3.52 -7.10
C ALA A 8 -7.28 2.64 -6.43
N PRO A 9 -7.22 1.30 -6.59
CA PRO A 9 -8.10 0.40 -5.86
C PRO A 9 -7.94 0.56 -4.35
N GLY A 10 -9.04 0.46 -3.62
CA GLY A 10 -8.98 0.39 -2.17
C GLY A 10 -8.23 -0.87 -1.71
N PHE A 11 -7.47 -0.73 -0.63
CA PHE A 11 -6.89 -1.85 0.10
C PHE A 11 -7.13 -1.66 1.59
N ARG A 12 -7.06 -2.76 2.33
CA ARG A 12 -6.99 -2.82 3.78
C ARG A 12 -6.07 -3.98 4.16
N LEU A 13 -5.02 -3.71 4.92
CA LEU A 13 -3.98 -4.66 5.27
C LEU A 13 -3.53 -4.43 6.72
N GLN A 14 -3.06 -5.49 7.37
CA GLN A 14 -2.36 -5.38 8.64
C GLN A 14 -0.94 -4.83 8.43
N SER A 15 -0.55 -3.86 9.26
CA SER A 15 0.83 -3.38 9.37
C SER A 15 1.69 -4.32 10.22
N ASP A 16 3.00 -4.07 10.22
CA ASP A 16 3.98 -4.69 11.11
C ASP A 16 3.74 -4.37 12.60
N GLU A 17 3.03 -3.28 12.90
CA GLU A 17 2.56 -2.95 14.25
C GLU A 17 1.23 -3.64 14.63
N GLY A 18 0.68 -4.49 13.76
CA GLY A 18 -0.60 -5.18 13.98
C GLY A 18 -1.83 -4.27 13.87
N LYS A 19 -1.68 -3.06 13.31
CA LYS A 19 -2.79 -2.13 13.05
C LYS A 19 -3.36 -2.39 11.66
N GLU A 20 -4.67 -2.26 11.52
CA GLU A 20 -5.28 -2.22 10.18
C GLU A 20 -5.06 -0.85 9.55
N ILE A 21 -4.57 -0.85 8.31
CA ILE A 21 -4.30 0.34 7.50
C ILE A 21 -5.04 0.18 6.17
N ALA A 22 -5.73 1.23 5.74
CA ALA A 22 -6.42 1.30 4.46
C ALA A 22 -6.01 2.54 3.64
N LEU A 23 -6.17 2.47 2.32
CA LEU A 23 -5.85 3.61 1.44
C LEU A 23 -6.59 4.89 1.84
N GLN A 24 -7.83 4.76 2.32
CA GLN A 24 -8.67 5.87 2.77
C GLN A 24 -8.11 6.62 4.00
N ASP A 25 -7.19 6.03 4.74
CA ASP A 25 -6.60 6.67 5.93
C ASP A 25 -5.60 7.78 5.53
N PHE A 26 -5.20 7.83 4.26
CA PHE A 26 -4.24 8.79 3.70
C PHE A 26 -4.88 9.87 2.82
N VAL A 27 -6.19 10.15 2.97
CA VAL A 27 -6.88 11.18 2.19
C VAL A 27 -6.19 12.54 2.33
N GLY A 28 -5.95 13.19 1.18
CA GLY A 28 -5.23 14.47 1.10
C GLY A 28 -3.71 14.35 1.05
N GLN A 29 -3.15 13.15 1.17
CA GLN A 29 -1.70 12.90 1.10
C GLN A 29 -1.31 12.28 -0.25
N ARG A 30 -0.05 12.52 -0.67
CA ARG A 30 0.55 11.81 -1.80
C ARG A 30 1.12 10.49 -1.28
N VAL A 31 0.65 9.37 -1.82
CA VAL A 31 1.04 8.02 -1.39
C VAL A 31 1.81 7.33 -2.50
N LEU A 32 2.94 6.71 -2.16
CA LEU A 32 3.69 5.79 -3.00
C LEU A 32 3.58 4.39 -2.41
N LEU A 33 2.93 3.47 -3.14
CA LEU A 33 2.82 2.07 -2.73
C LEU A 33 3.90 1.25 -3.44
N PHE A 34 4.74 0.58 -2.65
CA PHE A 34 5.87 -0.21 -3.14
C PHE A 34 5.78 -1.64 -2.61
N PHE A 35 6.02 -2.64 -3.47
CA PHE A 35 6.00 -4.05 -3.13
C PHE A 35 7.41 -4.64 -3.27
N PHE A 36 7.79 -5.48 -2.31
CA PHE A 36 9.03 -6.27 -2.36
C PHE A 36 8.73 -7.75 -2.04
N PRO A 37 9.51 -8.72 -2.54
CA PRO A 37 9.13 -10.14 -2.48
C PRO A 37 9.07 -10.72 -1.07
N LYS A 38 10.06 -10.40 -0.22
CA LYS A 38 10.16 -10.92 1.13
C LYS A 38 11.04 -10.02 2.00
N ALA A 39 10.64 -9.84 3.25
CA ALA A 39 11.45 -9.14 4.25
C ALA A 39 12.61 -10.03 4.72
N ASN A 40 13.72 -9.42 5.14
CA ASN A 40 14.88 -10.10 5.74
C ASN A 40 15.52 -11.16 4.83
N THR A 41 15.54 -10.91 3.52
CA THR A 41 16.31 -11.69 2.54
C THR A 41 17.30 -10.79 1.81
N SER A 42 18.42 -11.35 1.34
CA SER A 42 19.46 -10.60 0.63
C SER A 42 19.00 -9.93 -0.67
N GLY A 43 17.83 -10.34 -1.18
CA GLY A 43 17.48 -10.15 -2.59
C GLY A 43 18.02 -11.30 -3.42
#